data_AF-A0A2N0WVJ8-F1
#
_entry.id   AF-A0A2N0WVJ8-F1
#
_cell.length_a   1.000
_cell.length_b   1.000
_cell.length_c   1.000
_cell.angle_alpha   90.00
_cell.angle_beta   90.00
_cell.angle_gamma   90.00
#
_symmetry.space_group_name_H-M   'P 1'
#
loop_
_entity.id
_entity.type
_entity.pdbx_description
1 polymer ?
#
loop_
_entity_poly.entity_id
_entity_poly.type
_entity_poly.pdbx_seq_one_letter_code
_entity_poly.pdbx_strand_id
1 'polypeptide(L)'
;MIDVLLIVNIIALVGLAVLTLLAKSFLPSYVSEKAKNLASKEDIASITEQIEGIKNSHAIEIEKIKAELDIKSALRQSFQAKSLDSLTAIDELLVEINLYSWKQLAEFSPNEHYVWRNVDTLEEGRNFHYYRVAIDKVKMVHGLYLTSNAKNALSELAESIGLLSSMELALSNDPDQAILNSVERGYSSAINEINKCRHNLMAELGVKS
;
A
#
# COMPACT_ATOMS: atom_id res chain seq x y z
N MET A 1 -54.52 17.97 94.53
CA MET A 1 -54.14 18.92 93.45
C MET A 1 -52.62 18.94 93.23
N ILE A 2 -51.81 18.94 94.30
CA ILE A 2 -50.33 18.91 94.22
C ILE A 2 -49.81 17.57 93.66
N ASP A 3 -50.37 16.42 94.06
CA ASP A 3 -49.88 15.11 93.63
C ASP A 3 -50.06 14.84 92.12
N VAL A 4 -51.16 15.31 91.54
CA VAL A 4 -51.45 15.17 90.09
C VAL A 4 -50.47 15.99 89.25
N LEU A 5 -50.11 17.20 89.72
CA LEU A 5 -49.13 18.07 89.06
C LEU A 5 -47.72 17.44 89.08
N LEU A 6 -47.38 16.76 90.18
CA LEU A 6 -46.10 16.09 90.37
C LEU A 6 -45.94 14.88 89.41
N ILE A 7 -47.01 14.09 89.24
CA ILE A 7 -47.04 12.96 88.29
C ILE A 7 -46.90 13.45 86.84
N VAL A 8 -47.61 14.52 86.46
CA VAL A 8 -47.52 15.10 85.10
C VAL A 8 -46.10 15.60 84.80
N ASN A 9 -45.44 16.26 85.76
CA ASN A 9 -44.06 16.74 85.58
C ASN A 9 -43.06 15.59 85.45
N ILE A 10 -43.21 14.51 86.23
CA ILE A 10 -42.33 13.33 86.11
C ILE A 10 -42.50 12.67 84.74
N ILE A 11 -43.74 12.51 84.25
CA ILE A 11 -44.02 11.96 82.91
C ILE A 11 -43.42 12.86 81.82
N ALA A 12 -43.54 14.17 81.94
CA ALA A 12 -42.93 15.11 81.00
C ALA A 12 -41.40 15.01 80.99
N LEU A 13 -40.77 14.84 82.16
CA LEU A 13 -39.31 14.72 82.31
C LEU A 13 -38.79 13.39 81.73
N VAL A 14 -39.52 12.29 81.96
CA VAL A 14 -39.24 10.99 81.35
C VAL A 14 -39.44 11.05 79.83
N GLY A 15 -40.52 11.69 79.36
CA GLY A 15 -40.76 11.91 77.93
C GLY A 15 -39.63 12.70 77.27
N LEU A 16 -39.14 13.75 77.92
CA LEU A 16 -38.01 14.56 77.45
C LEU A 16 -36.70 13.76 77.44
N ALA A 17 -36.47 12.93 78.46
CA ALA A 17 -35.30 12.05 78.55
C ALA A 17 -35.30 10.99 77.43
N VAL A 18 -36.47 10.41 77.11
CA VAL A 18 -36.62 9.46 76.00
C VAL A 18 -36.42 10.16 74.65
N LEU A 19 -36.99 11.35 74.45
CA LEU A 19 -36.81 12.16 73.23
C LEU A 19 -35.35 12.54 73.01
N THR A 20 -34.64 12.95 74.06
CA THR A 20 -33.22 13.30 73.97
C THR A 20 -32.33 12.08 73.70
N LEU A 21 -32.64 10.92 74.27
CA LEU A 21 -31.95 9.66 73.96
C LEU A 21 -32.16 9.22 72.50
N LEU A 22 -33.41 9.29 72.01
CA LEU A 22 -33.74 8.98 70.62
C LEU A 22 -33.08 9.96 69.66
N ALA A 23 -33.15 11.27 69.93
CA ALA A 23 -32.51 12.30 69.10
C ALA A 23 -30.99 12.12 69.05
N LYS A 24 -30.35 11.80 70.19
CA LYS A 24 -28.90 11.60 70.27
C LYS A 24 -28.42 10.35 69.55
N SER A 25 -29.27 9.34 69.35
CA SER A 25 -28.92 8.10 68.67
C SER A 25 -29.31 8.09 67.19
N PHE A 26 -30.54 8.50 66.86
CA PHE A 26 -31.09 8.40 65.50
C PHE A 26 -30.58 9.48 64.56
N LEU A 27 -30.48 10.75 65.01
CA LEU A 27 -30.04 11.85 64.14
C LEU A 27 -28.60 11.66 63.63
N PRO A 28 -27.59 11.35 64.47
CA PRO A 28 -26.23 11.15 63.95
C PRO A 28 -26.12 9.92 63.05
N SER A 29 -26.85 8.83 63.36
CA SER A 29 -26.86 7.63 62.52
C SER A 29 -27.48 7.91 61.14
N TYR A 30 -28.61 8.62 61.09
CA TYR A 30 -29.24 9.00 59.83
C TYR A 30 -28.37 9.94 58.99
N VAL A 31 -27.76 10.95 59.62
CA VAL A 31 -26.85 11.88 58.93
C VAL A 31 -25.61 11.14 58.40
N SER A 32 -25.03 10.23 59.19
CA SER A 32 -23.90 9.39 58.78
C SER A 32 -24.24 8.57 57.54
N GLU A 33 -25.38 7.86 57.55
CA GLU A 33 -25.74 6.99 56.43
C GLU A 33 -26.15 7.79 55.19
N LYS A 34 -26.77 8.96 55.36
CA LYS A 34 -27.02 9.90 54.26
C LYS A 34 -25.72 10.43 53.66
N ALA A 35 -24.75 10.81 54.47
CA ALA A 35 -23.44 11.29 54.01
C ALA A 35 -22.68 10.20 53.26
N LYS A 36 -22.68 8.97 53.78
CA LYS A 36 -22.06 7.80 53.13
C LYS A 36 -22.70 7.49 51.77
N ASN A 37 -24.03 7.51 51.69
CA ASN A 37 -24.75 7.33 50.43
C ASN A 37 -24.49 8.45 49.42
N LEU A 38 -24.28 9.68 49.89
CA LEU A 38 -23.91 10.80 49.02
C LEU A 38 -22.50 10.60 48.45
N ALA A 39 -21.52 10.30 49.30
CA ALA A 39 -20.14 10.01 48.88
C ALA A 39 -20.09 8.85 47.87
N SER A 40 -20.81 7.74 48.11
CA SER A 40 -20.86 6.63 47.16
C SER A 40 -21.48 7.00 45.80
N LYS A 41 -22.45 7.93 45.77
CA LYS A 41 -23.02 8.41 44.50
C LYS A 41 -22.04 9.28 43.74
N GLU A 42 -21.28 10.13 44.44
CA GLU A 42 -20.22 10.95 43.85
C GLU A 42 -19.09 10.08 43.28
N ASP A 43 -18.70 9.01 43.99
CA ASP A 43 -17.71 8.04 43.50
C ASP A 43 -18.18 7.36 42.20
N ILE A 44 -19.44 6.90 42.14
CA ILE A 44 -20.02 6.28 40.93
C ILE A 44 -20.06 7.29 39.77
N ALA A 45 -20.41 8.55 40.04
CA ALA A 45 -20.42 9.59 39.02
C ALA A 45 -19.01 9.83 38.46
N SER A 46 -18.01 9.94 39.33
CA SER A 46 -16.60 10.09 38.94
C SER A 46 -16.09 8.90 38.10
N ILE A 47 -16.40 7.67 38.51
CA ILE A 47 -16.04 6.47 37.74
C ILE A 47 -16.72 6.49 36.37
N THR A 48 -17.99 6.89 36.31
CA THR A 48 -18.75 6.96 35.06
C THR A 48 -18.14 7.99 34.11
N GLU A 49 -17.78 9.16 34.61
CA GLU A 49 -17.11 10.21 33.83
C GLU A 49 -15.77 9.73 33.28
N GLN A 50 -14.97 9.01 34.08
CA GLN A 50 -13.72 8.41 33.62
C GLN A 50 -13.95 7.37 32.52
N ILE A 51 -14.96 6.50 32.67
CA ILE A 51 -15.30 5.50 31.66
C ILE A 51 -15.75 6.17 30.35
N GLU A 52 -16.59 7.19 30.41
CA GLU A 52 -17.01 7.94 29.22
C GLU A 52 -15.83 8.67 28.57
N GLY A 53 -14.91 9.23 29.36
CA GLY A 53 -13.66 9.80 28.86
C GLY A 53 -12.79 8.79 28.11
N ILE A 54 -12.65 7.58 28.67
CA ILE A 54 -11.90 6.47 28.03
C ILE A 54 -12.60 6.03 26.74
N LYS A 55 -13.92 5.85 26.75
CA LYS A 55 -14.69 5.48 25.55
C LYS A 55 -14.55 6.52 24.44
N ASN A 56 -14.67 7.80 24.77
CA ASN A 56 -14.52 8.89 23.81
C ASN A 56 -13.11 8.92 23.24
N SER A 57 -12.08 8.77 24.10
CA SER A 57 -10.68 8.71 23.66
C SER A 57 -10.45 7.53 22.71
N HIS A 58 -10.97 6.35 23.03
CA HIS A 58 -10.89 5.19 22.16
C HIS A 58 -11.63 5.36 20.84
N ALA A 59 -12.81 5.98 20.85
CA ALA A 59 -13.55 6.26 19.61
C ALA A 59 -12.73 7.17 18.67
N ILE A 60 -12.11 8.20 19.22
CA ILE A 60 -11.22 9.12 18.48
C ILE A 60 -10.00 8.38 17.93
N GLU A 61 -9.35 7.53 18.74
CA GLU A 61 -8.19 6.74 18.31
C GLU A 61 -8.53 5.78 17.17
N ILE A 62 -9.66 5.07 17.28
CA ILE A 62 -10.12 4.14 16.24
C ILE A 62 -10.39 4.90 14.93
N GLU A 63 -11.06 6.04 15.00
CA GLU A 63 -11.35 6.86 13.83
C GLU A 63 -10.06 7.36 13.16
N LYS A 64 -9.09 7.81 13.96
CA LYS A 64 -7.77 8.21 13.48
C LYS A 64 -7.04 7.06 12.78
N ILE A 65 -6.96 5.89 13.42
CA ILE A 65 -6.31 4.71 12.84
C ILE A 65 -7.00 4.29 11.53
N LYS A 66 -8.33 4.35 11.50
CA LYS A 66 -9.11 4.03 10.29
C LYS A 66 -8.80 5.02 9.17
N ALA A 67 -8.80 6.32 9.45
CA ALA A 67 -8.45 7.34 8.46
C ALA A 67 -7.01 7.17 7.93
N GLU A 68 -6.04 6.89 8.81
CA GLU A 68 -4.66 6.61 8.41
C GLU A 68 -4.55 5.35 7.54
N LEU A 69 -5.28 4.29 7.89
CA LEU A 69 -5.33 3.06 7.11
C LEU A 69 -5.97 3.28 5.75
N ASP A 70 -7.06 4.04 5.69
CA ASP A 70 -7.77 4.36 4.44
C ASP A 70 -6.85 5.15 3.50
N ILE A 71 -6.16 6.18 4.00
CA ILE A 71 -5.17 6.94 3.22
C ILE A 71 -4.05 6.04 2.71
N LYS A 72 -3.48 5.19 3.58
CA LYS A 72 -2.40 4.26 3.20
C LYS A 72 -2.87 3.25 2.16
N SER A 73 -4.11 2.77 2.28
CA SER A 73 -4.70 1.82 1.34
C SER A 73 -4.91 2.47 -0.04
N ALA A 74 -5.45 3.69 -0.07
CA ALA A 74 -5.68 4.45 -1.30
C ALA A 74 -4.37 4.77 -2.02
N LEU A 75 -3.34 5.19 -1.27
CA LEU A 75 -2.01 5.43 -1.82
C LEU A 75 -1.40 4.15 -2.42
N ARG A 76 -1.50 3.03 -1.69
CA ARG A 76 -1.00 1.73 -2.17
C ARG A 76 -1.71 1.29 -3.44
N GLN A 77 -3.04 1.43 -3.50
CA GLN A 77 -3.83 1.08 -4.67
C GLN A 77 -3.46 1.96 -5.88
N SER A 78 -3.32 3.27 -5.68
CA SER A 78 -2.88 4.19 -6.74
C SER A 78 -1.48 3.85 -7.25
N PHE A 79 -0.55 3.48 -6.37
CA PHE A 79 0.79 3.07 -6.75
C PHE A 79 0.77 1.76 -7.56
N GLN A 80 0.00 0.76 -7.11
CA GLN A 80 -0.15 -0.51 -7.81
C GLN A 80 -0.74 -0.33 -9.21
N ALA A 81 -1.76 0.51 -9.37
CA ALA A 81 -2.32 0.83 -10.67
C ALA A 81 -1.27 1.45 -11.61
N LYS A 82 -0.48 2.41 -11.11
CA LYS A 82 0.60 3.03 -11.90
C LYS A 82 1.75 2.08 -12.22
N SER A 83 2.04 1.13 -11.34
CA SER A 83 3.01 0.07 -11.61
C SER A 83 2.53 -0.87 -12.72
N LEU A 84 1.24 -1.25 -12.71
CA LEU A 84 0.65 -2.05 -13.80
C LEU A 84 0.68 -1.29 -15.13
N ASP A 85 0.23 -0.03 -15.16
CA ASP A 85 0.30 0.83 -16.36
C ASP A 85 1.73 0.90 -16.91
N SER A 86 2.71 1.03 -16.01
CA SER A 86 4.13 1.08 -16.35
C SER A 86 4.64 -0.22 -16.96
N LEU A 87 4.25 -1.36 -16.38
CA LEU A 87 4.62 -2.67 -16.91
C LEU A 87 3.98 -2.95 -18.26
N THR A 88 2.73 -2.53 -18.48
CA THR A 88 2.07 -2.64 -19.79
C THR A 88 2.81 -1.81 -20.84
N ALA A 89 3.15 -0.56 -20.55
CA ALA A 89 3.91 0.29 -21.49
C ALA A 89 5.30 -0.29 -21.82
N ILE A 90 5.95 -0.93 -20.83
CA ILE A 90 7.22 -1.64 -21.06
C ILE A 90 7.00 -2.86 -21.95
N ASP A 91 6.02 -3.71 -21.65
CA ASP A 91 5.76 -4.93 -22.44
C ASP A 91 5.40 -4.61 -23.89
N GLU A 92 4.62 -3.55 -24.14
CA GLU A 92 4.33 -3.04 -25.48
C GLU A 92 5.62 -2.70 -26.24
N LEU A 93 6.56 -1.97 -25.61
CA LEU A 93 7.86 -1.68 -26.21
C LEU A 93 8.68 -2.95 -26.46
N LEU A 94 8.68 -3.90 -25.52
CA LEU A 94 9.39 -5.17 -25.68
C LEU A 94 8.82 -6.01 -26.83
N VAL A 95 7.51 -5.97 -27.04
CA VAL A 95 6.85 -6.59 -28.19
C VAL A 95 7.33 -5.94 -29.49
N GLU A 96 7.38 -4.60 -29.57
CA GLU A 96 7.91 -3.91 -30.76
C GLU A 96 9.35 -4.33 -31.09
N ILE A 97 10.22 -4.39 -30.08
CA ILE A 97 11.63 -4.80 -30.26
C ILE A 97 11.73 -6.27 -30.72
N ASN A 98 10.88 -7.14 -30.16
CA ASN A 98 10.84 -8.54 -30.53
C ASN A 98 10.39 -8.68 -31.99
N LEU A 99 9.26 -8.06 -32.34
CA LEU A 99 8.75 -7.94 -33.71
C LEU A 99 9.85 -7.46 -34.67
N TYR A 100 10.59 -6.40 -34.33
CA TYR A 100 11.69 -5.92 -35.14
C TYR A 100 12.80 -6.96 -35.32
N SER A 101 13.17 -7.67 -34.26
CA SER A 101 14.20 -8.73 -34.32
C SER A 101 13.78 -9.88 -35.25
N TRP A 102 12.50 -10.26 -35.22
CA TRP A 102 11.94 -11.28 -36.13
C TRP A 102 11.90 -10.80 -37.58
N LYS A 103 11.55 -9.52 -37.83
CA LYS A 103 11.62 -8.91 -39.16
C LYS A 103 13.00 -9.07 -39.77
N GLN A 104 14.02 -8.65 -39.03
CA GLN A 104 15.40 -8.71 -39.48
C GLN A 104 15.82 -10.16 -39.72
N LEU A 105 15.52 -11.08 -38.79
CA LEU A 105 15.82 -12.50 -38.98
C LEU A 105 15.18 -13.09 -40.25
N ALA A 106 13.94 -12.71 -40.55
CA ALA A 106 13.21 -13.15 -41.75
C ALA A 106 13.71 -12.52 -43.06
N GLU A 107 14.37 -11.36 -43.01
CA GLU A 107 15.07 -10.77 -44.16
C GLU A 107 16.35 -11.56 -44.49
N PHE A 108 17.03 -12.10 -43.48
CA PHE A 108 18.22 -12.94 -43.66
C PHE A 108 17.92 -14.44 -43.84
N SER A 109 16.73 -14.91 -43.45
CA SER A 109 16.28 -16.32 -43.58
C SER A 109 15.19 -16.48 -44.66
N PRO A 110 15.48 -17.12 -45.81
CA PRO A 110 14.54 -17.26 -46.92
C PRO A 110 13.24 -18.01 -46.60
N ASN A 111 13.22 -18.82 -45.55
CA ASN A 111 12.13 -19.76 -45.26
C ASN A 111 10.99 -19.15 -44.42
N GLU A 112 11.19 -17.99 -43.79
CA GLU A 112 10.23 -17.42 -42.81
C GLU A 112 9.61 -16.09 -43.25
N HIS A 113 10.06 -15.56 -44.39
CA HIS A 113 9.70 -14.23 -44.92
C HIS A 113 8.19 -14.00 -45.13
N TYR A 114 7.42 -15.06 -45.37
CA TYR A 114 5.98 -14.95 -45.70
C TYR A 114 5.07 -14.85 -44.46
N VAL A 115 5.52 -15.30 -43.28
CA VAL A 115 4.71 -15.25 -42.04
C VAL A 115 4.82 -13.87 -41.41
N TRP A 116 6.03 -13.30 -41.44
CA TRP A 116 6.35 -12.02 -40.83
C TRP A 116 5.50 -10.85 -41.36
N ARG A 117 5.32 -10.77 -42.68
CA ARG A 117 4.63 -9.66 -43.35
C ARG A 117 3.16 -9.47 -42.92
N ASN A 118 2.53 -10.50 -42.35
CA ASN A 118 1.15 -10.44 -41.86
C ASN A 118 1.04 -9.89 -40.42
N VAL A 119 2.17 -9.77 -39.71
CA VAL A 119 2.24 -9.31 -38.32
C VAL A 119 3.12 -8.05 -38.21
N ASP A 120 3.63 -7.54 -39.34
CA ASP A 120 4.44 -6.32 -39.39
C ASP A 120 3.57 -5.07 -39.17
N THR A 121 3.47 -4.66 -37.92
CA THR A 121 2.82 -3.40 -37.51
C THR A 121 3.83 -2.32 -37.16
N LEU A 122 5.11 -2.51 -37.51
CA LEU A 122 6.19 -1.60 -37.11
C LEU A 122 6.20 -0.35 -37.97
N GLU A 123 6.39 0.80 -37.34
CA GLU A 123 6.63 2.04 -38.07
C GLU A 123 7.98 2.00 -38.80
N GLU A 124 8.00 2.46 -40.05
CA GLU A 124 9.22 2.57 -40.84
C GLU A 124 10.24 3.50 -40.16
N GLY A 125 11.50 3.07 -40.11
CA GLY A 125 12.61 3.85 -39.54
C GLY A 125 12.92 3.59 -38.06
N ARG A 126 12.15 2.74 -37.36
CA ARG A 126 12.50 2.29 -36.00
C ARG A 126 13.51 1.12 -36.06
N ASN A 127 14.77 1.40 -35.73
CA ASN A 127 15.88 0.43 -35.65
C ASN A 127 16.38 0.26 -34.20
N PHE A 128 17.40 -0.56 -33.95
CA PHE A 128 17.88 -0.76 -32.57
C PHE A 128 18.45 0.50 -31.92
N HIS A 129 18.91 1.48 -32.69
CA HIS A 129 19.33 2.77 -32.13
C HIS A 129 18.12 3.51 -31.52
N TYR A 130 16.99 3.54 -32.23
CA TYR A 130 15.74 4.07 -31.71
C TYR A 130 15.30 3.32 -30.45
N TYR A 131 15.28 1.99 -30.49
CA TYR A 131 14.79 1.18 -29.38
C TYR A 131 15.65 1.30 -28.12
N ARG A 132 16.97 1.49 -28.26
CA ARG A 132 17.84 1.81 -27.12
C ARG A 132 17.37 3.09 -26.41
N VAL A 133 17.15 4.16 -27.16
CA VAL A 133 16.68 5.44 -26.60
C VAL A 133 15.26 5.31 -26.05
N ALA A 134 14.41 4.50 -26.68
CA ALA A 134 13.05 4.23 -26.20
C ALA A 134 13.06 3.49 -24.86
N ILE A 135 13.95 2.51 -24.66
CA ILE A 135 14.13 1.81 -23.37
C ILE A 135 14.58 2.81 -22.30
N ASP A 136 15.57 3.66 -22.58
CA ASP A 136 16.03 4.66 -21.62
C ASP A 136 14.92 5.66 -21.26
N LYS A 137 14.14 6.12 -22.24
CA LYS A 137 12.95 6.96 -22.02
C LYS A 137 11.95 6.27 -21.10
N VAL A 138 11.60 5.02 -21.38
CA VAL A 138 10.64 4.25 -20.57
C VAL A 138 11.18 4.05 -19.15
N LYS A 139 12.48 3.77 -18.97
CA LYS A 139 13.11 3.71 -17.64
C LYS A 139 13.01 5.03 -16.88
N MET A 140 13.14 6.17 -17.56
CA MET A 140 12.99 7.49 -16.92
C MET A 140 11.53 7.80 -16.55
N VAL A 141 10.59 7.51 -17.44
CA VAL A 141 9.16 7.82 -17.24
C VAL A 141 8.54 6.91 -16.18
N HIS A 142 8.85 5.61 -16.24
CA HIS A 142 8.19 4.57 -15.45
C HIS A 142 9.03 4.06 -14.29
N GLY A 143 10.32 4.43 -14.21
CA GLY A 143 11.25 3.90 -13.22
C GLY A 143 10.84 4.13 -11.77
N LEU A 144 10.01 5.12 -11.46
CA LEU A 144 9.50 5.31 -10.09
C LEU A 144 8.61 4.17 -9.61
N TYR A 145 8.00 3.41 -10.54
CA TYR A 145 7.03 2.35 -10.25
C TYR A 145 7.59 0.93 -10.42
N LEU A 146 8.90 0.82 -10.69
CA LEU A 146 9.61 -0.45 -10.89
C LEU A 146 10.55 -0.75 -9.72
N THR A 147 10.74 -2.03 -9.40
CA THR A 147 11.77 -2.42 -8.43
C THR A 147 13.16 -2.29 -9.02
N SER A 148 14.18 -2.40 -8.15
CA SER A 148 15.57 -2.45 -8.57
C SER A 148 15.85 -3.60 -9.53
N ASN A 149 15.18 -4.75 -9.38
CA ASN A 149 15.39 -5.91 -10.25
C ASN A 149 14.90 -5.64 -11.67
N ALA A 150 13.70 -5.08 -11.84
CA ALA A 150 13.19 -4.69 -13.15
C ALA A 150 14.06 -3.62 -13.82
N LYS A 151 14.54 -2.62 -13.05
CA LYS A 151 15.46 -1.60 -13.56
C LYS A 151 16.77 -2.19 -14.06
N ASN A 152 17.30 -3.19 -13.34
CA ASN A 152 18.51 -3.90 -13.74
C ASN A 152 18.27 -4.72 -15.01
N ALA A 153 17.16 -5.47 -15.08
CA ALA A 153 16.78 -6.23 -16.27
C ALA A 153 16.61 -5.34 -17.52
N LEU A 154 16.02 -4.15 -17.37
CA LEU A 154 15.92 -3.17 -18.45
C LEU A 154 17.28 -2.56 -18.83
N SER A 155 18.21 -2.43 -17.88
CA SER A 155 19.57 -1.94 -18.14
C SER A 155 20.40 -2.98 -18.90
N GLU A 156 20.34 -4.24 -18.49
CA GLU A 156 20.96 -5.37 -19.22
C GLU A 156 20.44 -5.45 -20.66
N LEU A 157 19.12 -5.31 -20.83
CA LEU A 157 18.52 -5.27 -22.16
C LEU A 157 18.99 -4.07 -22.97
N ALA A 158 19.02 -2.87 -22.39
CA ALA A 158 19.49 -1.67 -23.08
C ALA A 158 20.95 -1.79 -23.56
N GLU A 159 21.81 -2.43 -22.77
CA GLU A 159 23.19 -2.72 -23.14
C GLU A 159 23.24 -3.70 -24.33
N SER A 160 22.48 -4.80 -24.26
CA SER A 160 22.38 -5.78 -25.35
C SER A 160 21.89 -5.16 -26.66
N ILE A 161 20.82 -4.36 -26.60
CA ILE A 161 20.29 -3.62 -27.76
C ILE A 161 21.31 -2.59 -28.28
N GLY A 162 22.11 -1.99 -27.39
CA GLY A 162 23.19 -1.08 -27.78
C GLY A 162 24.30 -1.76 -28.59
N LEU A 163 24.66 -3.00 -28.23
CA LEU A 163 25.60 -3.82 -29.02
C LEU A 163 25.04 -4.15 -30.40
N LEU A 164 23.76 -4.51 -30.48
CA LEU A 164 23.07 -4.81 -31.74
C LEU A 164 22.91 -3.58 -32.63
N SER A 165 22.62 -2.42 -32.04
CA SER A 165 22.62 -1.14 -32.77
C SER A 165 23.97 -0.85 -33.40
N SER A 166 25.07 -1.20 -32.73
CA SER A 166 26.42 -1.04 -33.27
C SER A 166 26.69 -2.02 -34.42
N MET A 167 26.16 -3.24 -34.32
CA MET A 167 26.20 -4.24 -35.40
C MET A 167 25.43 -3.77 -36.64
N GLU A 168 24.22 -3.23 -36.49
CA GLU A 168 23.42 -2.68 -37.60
C GLU A 168 24.13 -1.53 -38.33
N LEU A 169 24.80 -0.67 -37.56
CA LEU A 169 25.59 0.42 -38.13
C LEU A 169 26.79 -0.10 -38.94
N ALA A 170 27.43 -1.19 -38.48
CA ALA A 170 28.51 -1.84 -39.22
C ALA A 170 27.99 -2.55 -40.48
N LEU A 171 26.80 -3.15 -40.44
CA LEU A 171 26.15 -3.75 -41.61
C LEU A 171 25.83 -2.73 -42.70
N SER A 172 25.54 -1.49 -42.31
CA SER A 172 25.24 -0.41 -43.24
C SER A 172 26.49 0.17 -43.95
N ASN A 173 27.69 -0.11 -43.43
CA ASN A 173 28.96 0.48 -43.87
C ASN A 173 29.94 -0.58 -44.40
N ASP A 174 29.60 -1.20 -45.54
CA ASP A 174 30.41 -2.22 -46.23
C ASP A 174 30.75 -3.44 -45.33
N PRO A 175 29.80 -4.41 -45.20
CA PRO A 175 29.89 -5.45 -44.18
C PRO A 175 30.98 -6.49 -44.47
N ASP A 176 31.85 -6.74 -43.49
CA ASP A 176 32.75 -7.90 -43.50
C ASP A 176 31.94 -9.20 -43.42
N GLN A 177 32.43 -10.27 -44.07
CA GLN A 177 31.83 -11.60 -44.07
C GLN A 177 31.66 -12.18 -42.65
N ALA A 178 32.57 -11.81 -41.74
CA ALA A 178 32.46 -12.18 -40.33
C ALA A 178 31.21 -11.60 -39.65
N ILE A 179 30.81 -10.38 -40.04
CA ILE A 179 29.62 -9.72 -39.52
C ILE A 179 28.38 -10.40 -40.09
N LEU A 180 28.33 -10.63 -41.41
CA LEU A 180 27.24 -11.33 -42.09
C LEU A 180 26.94 -12.71 -41.46
N ASN A 181 27.98 -13.47 -41.10
CA ASN A 181 27.85 -14.78 -40.45
C ASN A 181 27.44 -14.72 -38.97
N SER A 182 27.37 -13.54 -38.36
CA SER A 182 27.00 -13.35 -36.96
C SER A 182 25.64 -12.66 -36.77
N VAL A 183 25.07 -12.07 -37.83
CA VAL A 183 23.79 -11.34 -37.82
C VAL A 183 22.62 -12.16 -37.27
N GLU A 184 22.39 -13.36 -37.80
CA GLU A 184 21.29 -14.23 -37.35
C GLU A 184 21.40 -14.56 -35.87
N ARG A 185 22.62 -14.85 -35.38
CA ARG A 185 22.89 -15.10 -33.96
C ARG A 185 22.67 -13.84 -33.12
N GLY A 186 23.00 -12.67 -33.63
CA GLY A 186 22.73 -11.38 -32.99
C GLY A 186 21.25 -11.16 -32.74
N TYR A 187 20.41 -11.26 -33.79
CA TYR A 187 18.96 -11.11 -33.65
C TYR A 187 18.31 -12.21 -32.80
N SER A 188 18.78 -13.46 -32.92
CA SER A 188 18.32 -14.54 -32.04
C SER A 188 18.66 -14.28 -30.57
N SER A 189 19.87 -13.77 -30.29
CA SER A 189 20.28 -13.35 -28.94
C SER A 189 19.42 -12.20 -28.42
N ALA A 190 19.01 -11.26 -29.29
CA ALA A 190 18.10 -10.18 -28.92
C ALA A 190 16.77 -10.72 -28.40
N ILE A 191 16.16 -11.66 -29.14
CA ILE A 191 14.89 -12.31 -28.76
C ILE A 191 15.03 -13.00 -27.40
N ASN A 192 16.15 -13.69 -27.16
CA ASN A 192 16.40 -14.35 -25.89
C ASN A 192 16.53 -13.35 -24.71
N GLU A 193 17.29 -12.26 -24.88
CA GLU A 193 17.42 -11.23 -23.84
C GLU A 193 16.10 -10.50 -23.59
N ILE A 194 15.27 -10.29 -24.60
CA ILE A 194 13.92 -9.74 -24.44
C ILE A 194 13.05 -10.68 -23.60
N ASN A 195 13.06 -11.99 -23.92
CA ASN A 195 12.29 -12.97 -23.15
C ASN A 195 12.77 -13.07 -21.69
N LYS A 196 14.08 -13.01 -21.46
CA LYS A 196 14.68 -12.95 -20.12
C LYS A 196 14.24 -11.68 -19.38
N CYS A 197 14.24 -10.53 -20.05
CA CYS A 197 13.75 -9.27 -19.49
C CYS A 197 12.27 -9.36 -19.11
N ARG A 198 11.42 -9.87 -20.00
CA ARG A 198 9.98 -10.08 -19.75
C ARG A 198 9.74 -11.02 -18.56
N HIS A 199 10.47 -12.13 -18.49
CA HIS A 199 10.37 -13.06 -17.37
C HIS A 199 10.70 -12.38 -16.02
N ASN A 200 11.77 -11.58 -15.99
CA ASN A 200 12.14 -10.81 -14.80
C ASN A 200 11.09 -9.75 -14.45
N LEU A 201 10.43 -9.15 -15.44
CA LEU A 201 9.31 -8.22 -15.23
C LEU A 201 8.03 -8.94 -14.75
N MET A 202 7.77 -10.17 -15.18
CA MET A 202 6.60 -10.95 -14.68
C MET A 202 6.73 -11.28 -13.19
N ALA A 203 7.96 -11.43 -12.68
CA ALA A 203 8.21 -11.57 -11.25
C ALA A 203 7.73 -10.35 -10.43
N GLU A 204 7.64 -9.16 -11.02
CA GLU A 204 7.08 -7.94 -10.38
C GLU A 204 5.59 -8.09 -10.06
N LEU A 205 4.85 -8.81 -10.91
CA LEU A 205 3.41 -9.02 -10.76
C LEU A 205 3.07 -10.08 -9.70
N GLY A 206 4.08 -10.70 -9.07
CA GLY A 206 3.89 -11.86 -8.19
C GLY A 206 3.42 -13.11 -8.93
N VAL A 207 3.37 -13.07 -10.27
CA VAL A 207 3.12 -14.22 -11.12
C VAL A 207 4.44 -14.98 -11.21
N LYS A 208 4.65 -15.92 -10.28
CA LYS A 208 5.69 -16.93 -10.49
C LYS A 208 5.32 -17.72 -11.75
N SER A 209 6.19 -17.70 -12.76
CA SER A 209 6.13 -18.69 -13.84
C SER A 209 6.54 -20.06 -13.31
#